data_AF-A0A8T3LFM8-F1
#
_entry.id   AF-A0A8T3LFM8-F1
#
_cell.length_a   1.000
_cell.length_b   1.000
_cell.length_c   1.000
_cell.angle_alpha   90.00
_cell.angle_beta   90.00
_cell.angle_gamma   90.00
#
_symmetry.space_group_name_H-M   'P 1'
#
loop_
_entity.id
_entity.type
_entity.pdbx_description
1 polymer ?
#
loop_
_entity_poly.entity_id
_entity_poly.type
_entity_poly.pdbx_seq_one_letter_code
_entity_poly.pdbx_strand_id
1 'polypeptide(L)'
;GYPEYTDLLGMYFSTYKRMASGYLKKIYESDRGSFDQKFSEFLEGEVKNNREGYLGNLLQFTVHNRKKLPIIIVDNTDEFTLDFKVKVFQLCNAYRRQIKYCMLMFPVTDKSAWSFSKTDIFTIHQSRSFFLPTPSPREVFRKRIDYLNRKLVTADVVEKREYLTSKGIRIELKDVSRFAQVLEDVFVENNFTAKALGELTNYNIRSIMNLSKRVITSPVMRIEDLITSYVTTEPISYTKFVDALIRGDYEAYRTVTGDDFGIISVFKVYSEKVYSPLLTLRILALLRAIRISGRDVDERHISVYSSVNYFEALGVDVVHVQKCLAEMVSVRLIEPYYPSVSVLSDNQKIAITYKGLAHYDLATRNSVYFYQMALTTALSDPETANNIASYYKSNKPFGEITAYVRKRFSEYLLFEDAKFVSSGHDREQFECQVELLRDIKAFAIDRNGGNGAIPDNITSFLGERLVGEVERYDPEKDYGFVYVKELGHQVYFKLANVESKGIDSLYDSDVVYCTLGQGEKGVVVKSIEGFVEELNNLKVELCEVKFYNSKKGYG
;
A
#
# COMPACT_ATOMS: atom_id res chain seq x y z
N GLY A 1 2.48 -0.19 -39.11
CA GLY A 1 3.02 -0.53 -40.43
C GLY A 1 2.21 0.22 -41.46
N TYR A 2 2.88 0.79 -42.46
CA TYR A 2 2.21 1.48 -43.57
C TYR A 2 1.94 0.44 -44.67
N PRO A 3 0.70 0.33 -45.19
CA PRO A 3 0.41 -0.62 -46.26
C PRO A 3 1.12 -0.20 -47.55
N GLU A 4 1.69 -1.17 -48.24
CA GLU A 4 2.27 -0.94 -49.56
C GLU A 4 1.17 -0.84 -50.63
N TYR A 5 1.52 -0.32 -51.81
CA TYR A 5 0.56 -0.23 -52.92
C TYR A 5 -0.07 -1.58 -53.28
N THR A 6 0.71 -2.66 -53.20
CA THR A 6 0.26 -4.04 -53.41
C THR A 6 -0.76 -4.50 -52.36
N ASP A 7 -0.59 -4.08 -51.10
CA ASP A 7 -1.55 -4.33 -50.03
C ASP A 7 -2.87 -3.59 -50.29
N LEU A 8 -2.78 -2.30 -50.67
CA LEU A 8 -3.96 -1.49 -51.00
C LEU A 8 -4.73 -2.05 -52.22
N LEU A 9 -4.00 -2.48 -53.25
CA LEU A 9 -4.60 -3.15 -54.41
C LEU A 9 -5.27 -4.46 -54.00
N GLY A 10 -4.65 -5.24 -53.10
CA GLY A 10 -5.23 -6.45 -52.54
C GLY A 10 -6.50 -6.20 -51.72
N MET A 11 -6.54 -5.12 -50.94
CA MET A 11 -7.71 -4.69 -50.16
C MET A 11 -8.90 -4.32 -51.06
N TYR A 12 -8.64 -3.61 -52.16
CA TYR A 12 -9.66 -3.10 -53.06
C TYR A 12 -9.81 -3.94 -54.35
N PHE A 13 -9.36 -5.20 -54.33
CA PHE A 13 -9.29 -6.04 -55.53
C PHE A 13 -10.66 -6.29 -56.20
N SER A 14 -11.73 -6.38 -55.42
CA SER A 14 -13.11 -6.50 -55.94
C SER A 14 -13.50 -5.24 -56.74
N THR A 15 -13.14 -4.06 -56.23
CA THR A 15 -13.38 -2.78 -56.90
C THR A 15 -12.49 -2.62 -58.13
N TYR A 16 -11.22 -3.02 -58.04
CA TYR A 16 -10.30 -3.08 -59.19
C TYR A 16 -10.91 -3.92 -60.32
N LYS A 17 -11.40 -5.13 -60.02
CA LYS A 17 -12.07 -5.99 -61.00
C LYS A 17 -13.31 -5.32 -61.59
N ARG A 18 -14.15 -4.72 -60.75
CA ARG A 18 -15.37 -4.03 -61.20
C ARG A 18 -15.06 -2.85 -62.13
N MET A 19 -14.01 -2.09 -61.84
CA MET A 19 -13.55 -0.98 -62.70
C MET A 19 -12.99 -1.52 -64.02
N ALA A 20 -12.13 -2.53 -63.96
CA ALA A 20 -11.49 -3.15 -65.13
C ALA A 20 -12.49 -3.86 -66.06
N SER A 21 -13.54 -4.50 -65.53
CA SER A 21 -14.56 -5.16 -66.35
C SER A 21 -15.77 -4.27 -66.67
N GLY A 22 -15.91 -3.13 -65.99
CA GLY A 22 -17.06 -2.24 -66.06
C GLY A 22 -16.78 -0.97 -66.86
N TYR A 23 -17.02 0.18 -66.24
CA TYR A 23 -16.99 1.49 -66.92
C TYR A 23 -15.60 1.94 -67.38
N LEU A 24 -14.51 1.38 -66.84
CA LEU A 24 -13.13 1.64 -67.30
C LEU A 24 -12.57 0.53 -68.20
N LYS A 25 -13.38 -0.44 -68.63
CA LYS A 25 -12.93 -1.58 -69.45
C LYS A 25 -12.18 -1.17 -70.71
N LYS A 26 -12.71 -0.20 -71.46
CA LYS A 26 -12.06 0.29 -72.69
C LYS A 26 -10.65 0.82 -72.41
N ILE A 27 -10.48 1.56 -71.32
CA ILE A 27 -9.17 2.12 -70.91
C ILE A 27 -8.25 1.00 -70.45
N TYR A 28 -8.77 0.03 -69.69
CA TYR A 28 -7.99 -1.12 -69.24
C TYR A 28 -7.40 -1.95 -70.40
N GLU A 29 -8.16 -2.10 -71.50
CA GLU A 29 -7.75 -2.85 -72.68
C GLU A 29 -6.83 -2.04 -73.62
N SER A 30 -7.02 -0.72 -73.72
CA SER A 30 -6.26 0.15 -74.64
C SER A 30 -4.99 0.76 -74.05
N ASP A 31 -5.03 1.14 -72.77
CA ASP A 31 -3.94 1.84 -72.08
C ASP A 31 -3.96 1.53 -70.57
N ARG A 32 -3.12 0.56 -70.20
CA ARG A 32 -2.99 0.10 -68.83
C ARG A 32 -2.41 1.16 -67.88
N GLY A 33 -1.53 2.03 -68.37
CA GLY A 33 -0.93 3.09 -67.56
C GLY A 33 -1.96 4.12 -67.10
N SER A 34 -2.83 4.55 -68.02
CA SER A 34 -3.95 5.44 -67.70
C SER A 34 -4.98 4.80 -66.76
N PHE A 35 -5.19 3.49 -66.84
CA PHE A 35 -6.05 2.77 -65.89
C PHE A 35 -5.45 2.77 -64.48
N ASP A 36 -4.15 2.44 -64.36
CA ASP A 36 -3.45 2.40 -63.07
C ASP A 36 -3.42 3.78 -62.40
N GLN A 37 -3.31 4.86 -63.17
CA GLN A 37 -3.43 6.23 -62.65
C GLN A 37 -4.84 6.50 -62.08
N LYS A 38 -5.90 6.17 -62.82
CA LYS A 38 -7.29 6.36 -62.34
C LYS A 38 -7.61 5.50 -61.11
N PHE A 39 -7.06 4.28 -61.04
CA PHE A 39 -7.21 3.44 -59.86
C PHE A 39 -6.43 3.99 -58.66
N SER A 40 -5.25 4.57 -58.89
CA SER A 40 -4.47 5.23 -57.83
C SER A 40 -5.17 6.47 -57.28
N GLU A 41 -5.82 7.28 -58.13
CA GLU A 41 -6.66 8.40 -57.70
C GLU A 41 -7.85 7.94 -56.84
N PHE A 42 -8.47 6.81 -57.20
CA PHE A 42 -9.52 6.19 -56.40
C PHE A 42 -9.00 5.75 -55.01
N LEU A 43 -7.85 5.06 -54.98
CA LEU A 43 -7.21 4.65 -53.73
C LEU A 43 -6.86 5.85 -52.84
N GLU A 44 -6.32 6.92 -53.41
CA GLU A 44 -6.03 8.16 -52.69
C GLU A 44 -7.31 8.76 -52.07
N GLY A 45 -8.41 8.80 -52.83
CA GLY A 45 -9.71 9.26 -52.36
C GLY A 45 -10.23 8.45 -51.18
N GLU A 46 -10.15 7.12 -51.25
CA GLU A 46 -10.57 6.23 -50.18
C GLU A 46 -9.74 6.41 -48.91
N VAL A 47 -8.41 6.50 -49.04
CA VAL A 47 -7.50 6.65 -47.89
C VAL A 47 -7.67 8.02 -47.21
N LYS A 48 -7.85 9.10 -47.98
CA LYS A 48 -7.95 10.46 -47.42
C LYS A 48 -9.33 10.77 -46.85
N ASN A 49 -10.39 10.39 -47.57
CA ASN A 49 -11.74 10.89 -47.31
C ASN A 49 -12.65 9.86 -46.60
N ASN A 50 -12.35 8.56 -46.70
CA ASN A 50 -13.21 7.49 -46.17
C ASN A 50 -12.51 6.66 -45.08
N ARG A 51 -12.22 7.29 -43.93
CA ARG A 51 -11.49 6.63 -42.82
C ARG A 51 -12.19 5.40 -42.24
N GLU A 52 -13.52 5.46 -42.11
CA GLU A 52 -14.33 4.35 -41.56
C GLU A 52 -14.36 3.16 -42.52
N GLY A 53 -14.67 3.39 -43.80
CA GLY A 53 -14.66 2.34 -44.82
C GLY A 53 -13.27 1.74 -45.01
N TYR A 54 -12.24 2.57 -44.98
CA TYR A 54 -10.85 2.13 -45.04
C TYR A 54 -10.48 1.19 -43.89
N LEU A 55 -10.84 1.54 -42.65
CA LEU A 55 -10.59 0.67 -41.48
C LEU A 55 -11.36 -0.66 -41.60
N GLY A 56 -12.62 -0.62 -42.04
CA GLY A 56 -13.41 -1.83 -42.30
C GLY A 56 -12.74 -2.76 -43.32
N ASN A 57 -12.30 -2.21 -44.46
CA ASN A 57 -11.61 -2.98 -45.51
C ASN A 57 -10.26 -3.52 -45.04
N LEU A 58 -9.49 -2.75 -44.26
CA LEU A 58 -8.23 -3.17 -43.69
C LEU A 58 -8.40 -4.38 -42.76
N LEU A 59 -9.42 -4.35 -41.90
CA LEU A 59 -9.73 -5.45 -40.99
C LEU A 59 -10.21 -6.69 -41.75
N GLN A 60 -11.06 -6.52 -42.77
CA GLN A 60 -11.49 -7.63 -43.62
C GLN A 60 -10.32 -8.26 -44.38
N PHE A 61 -9.40 -7.46 -44.93
CA PHE A 61 -8.20 -7.94 -45.61
C PHE A 61 -7.28 -8.71 -44.66
N THR A 62 -7.12 -8.22 -43.42
CA THR A 62 -6.33 -8.91 -42.39
C THR A 62 -6.87 -10.31 -42.09
N VAL A 63 -8.19 -10.44 -41.99
CA VAL A 63 -8.87 -11.73 -41.74
C VAL A 63 -8.77 -12.65 -42.96
N HIS A 64 -9.17 -12.18 -44.14
CA HIS A 64 -9.34 -13.05 -45.30
C HIS A 64 -8.03 -13.36 -46.02
N ASN A 65 -7.16 -12.37 -46.18
CA ASN A 65 -5.95 -12.47 -47.00
C ASN A 65 -4.74 -12.81 -46.15
N ARG A 66 -4.57 -12.14 -45.00
CA ARG A 66 -3.43 -12.40 -44.10
C ARG A 66 -3.66 -13.55 -43.12
N LYS A 67 -4.90 -14.07 -43.00
CA LYS A 67 -5.30 -15.14 -42.07
C LYS A 67 -4.92 -14.83 -40.61
N LYS A 68 -4.98 -13.55 -40.23
CA LYS A 68 -4.70 -13.10 -38.86
C LYS A 68 -5.99 -12.63 -38.20
N LEU A 69 -6.09 -12.81 -36.88
CA LEU A 69 -7.18 -12.30 -36.07
C LEU A 69 -6.87 -10.84 -35.67
N PRO A 70 -7.67 -9.86 -36.10
CA PRO A 70 -7.58 -8.50 -35.58
C PRO A 70 -8.01 -8.46 -34.11
N ILE A 71 -7.19 -7.81 -33.28
CA ILE A 71 -7.47 -7.56 -31.87
C ILE A 71 -7.50 -6.04 -31.69
N ILE A 72 -8.66 -5.51 -31.28
CA ILE A 72 -8.82 -4.09 -30.96
C ILE A 72 -8.80 -3.97 -29.44
N ILE A 73 -7.79 -3.27 -28.93
CA ILE A 73 -7.62 -2.99 -27.51
C ILE A 73 -7.90 -1.50 -27.30
N VAL A 74 -8.88 -1.19 -26.47
CA VAL A 74 -9.22 0.20 -26.11
C VAL A 74 -8.78 0.44 -24.67
N ASP A 75 -7.56 0.93 -24.51
CA ASP A 75 -6.93 1.15 -23.20
C ASP A 75 -7.23 2.55 -22.62
N ASN A 76 -7.04 2.70 -21.31
CA ASN A 76 -7.20 3.95 -20.55
C ASN A 76 -8.55 4.68 -20.75
N THR A 77 -9.62 3.92 -20.98
CA THR A 77 -10.95 4.53 -21.14
C THR A 77 -11.43 5.26 -19.88
N ASP A 78 -10.88 4.91 -18.71
CA ASP A 78 -11.28 5.44 -17.40
C ASP A 78 -11.22 6.97 -17.30
N GLU A 79 -10.28 7.62 -18.00
CA GLU A 79 -10.06 9.07 -18.01
C GLU A 79 -11.18 9.86 -18.71
N PHE A 80 -12.03 9.17 -19.48
CA PHE A 80 -13.08 9.79 -20.28
C PHE A 80 -14.46 9.71 -19.62
N THR A 81 -15.34 10.61 -20.06
CA THR A 81 -16.74 10.65 -19.61
C THR A 81 -17.50 9.40 -20.03
N LEU A 82 -18.61 9.10 -19.33
CA LEU A 82 -19.46 7.94 -19.63
C LEU A 82 -20.03 8.00 -21.06
N ASP A 83 -20.39 9.18 -21.55
CA ASP A 83 -20.90 9.36 -22.93
C ASP A 83 -19.86 9.00 -23.99
N PHE A 84 -18.60 9.46 -23.81
CA PHE A 84 -17.52 9.12 -24.73
C PHE A 84 -17.23 7.62 -24.74
N LYS A 85 -17.14 7.05 -23.54
CA LYS A 85 -17.01 5.62 -23.28
C LYS A 85 -18.06 4.78 -24.03
N VAL A 86 -19.33 5.19 -23.96
CA VAL A 86 -20.45 4.56 -24.67
C VAL A 86 -20.27 4.62 -26.19
N LYS A 87 -19.92 5.78 -26.74
CA LYS A 87 -19.71 5.96 -28.20
C LYS A 87 -18.58 5.07 -28.73
N VAL A 88 -17.46 5.00 -28.01
CA VAL A 88 -16.32 4.14 -28.39
C VAL A 88 -16.71 2.66 -28.37
N PHE A 89 -17.45 2.23 -27.35
CA PHE A 89 -17.93 0.85 -27.25
C PHE A 89 -18.89 0.48 -28.38
N GLN A 90 -19.82 1.37 -28.73
CA GLN A 90 -20.74 1.17 -29.85
C GLN A 90 -20.00 1.08 -31.19
N LEU A 91 -19.04 1.97 -31.43
CA LEU A 91 -18.22 1.95 -32.64
C LEU A 91 -17.44 0.63 -32.79
N CYS A 92 -16.78 0.17 -31.72
CA CYS A 92 -16.04 -1.09 -31.76
C CYS A 92 -16.96 -2.29 -32.04
N ASN A 93 -18.15 -2.31 -31.46
CA ASN A 93 -19.12 -3.36 -31.71
C ASN A 93 -19.71 -3.30 -33.13
N ALA A 94 -19.84 -2.13 -33.74
CA ALA A 94 -20.22 -1.99 -35.13
C ALA A 94 -19.20 -2.69 -36.05
N TYR A 95 -17.89 -2.48 -35.83
CA TYR A 95 -16.85 -3.19 -36.57
C TYR A 95 -16.88 -4.71 -36.33
N ARG A 96 -17.11 -5.15 -35.09
CA ARG A 96 -17.25 -6.59 -34.80
C ARG A 96 -18.44 -7.22 -35.52
N ARG A 97 -19.54 -6.49 -35.74
CA ARG A 97 -20.68 -6.97 -36.53
C ARG A 97 -20.34 -7.06 -38.02
N GLN A 98 -19.57 -6.09 -38.54
CA GLN A 98 -19.13 -6.08 -39.94
C GLN A 98 -18.08 -7.16 -40.25
N ILE A 99 -17.23 -7.52 -39.28
CA ILE A 99 -16.12 -8.45 -39.45
C ILE A 99 -16.30 -9.66 -38.50
N LYS A 100 -16.71 -10.81 -39.07
CA LYS A 100 -17.03 -12.03 -38.30
C LYS A 100 -15.91 -12.50 -37.34
N TYR A 101 -14.65 -12.29 -37.71
CA TYR A 101 -13.49 -12.68 -36.91
C TYR A 101 -12.74 -11.45 -36.40
N CYS A 102 -13.23 -10.86 -35.31
CA CYS A 102 -12.61 -9.71 -34.66
C CYS A 102 -12.74 -9.86 -33.13
N MET A 103 -11.65 -9.68 -32.40
CA MET A 103 -11.64 -9.70 -30.94
C MET A 103 -11.58 -8.26 -30.41
N LEU A 104 -12.46 -7.94 -29.48
CA LEU A 104 -12.48 -6.65 -28.78
C LEU A 104 -12.06 -6.87 -27.32
N MET A 105 -11.15 -6.04 -26.83
CA MET A 105 -10.70 -6.05 -25.43
C MET A 105 -10.81 -4.65 -24.85
N PHE A 106 -11.48 -4.55 -23.71
CA PHE A 106 -11.68 -3.31 -22.96
C PHE A 106 -11.13 -3.50 -21.55
N PRO A 107 -9.85 -3.16 -21.30
CA PRO A 107 -9.37 -3.01 -19.93
C PRO A 107 -10.12 -1.84 -19.27
N VAL A 108 -10.79 -2.13 -18.16
CA VAL A 108 -11.56 -1.14 -17.39
C VAL A 108 -11.32 -1.39 -15.90
N THR A 109 -11.35 -0.32 -15.11
CA THR A 109 -11.39 -0.46 -13.64
C THR A 109 -12.72 -1.00 -13.14
N ASP A 110 -12.76 -1.56 -11.92
CA ASP A 110 -14.00 -2.03 -11.28
C ASP A 110 -15.07 -0.94 -11.22
N LYS A 111 -14.68 0.31 -10.96
CA LYS A 111 -15.57 1.47 -10.96
C LYS A 111 -16.19 1.69 -12.34
N SER A 112 -15.38 1.68 -13.40
CA SER A 112 -15.92 1.82 -14.76
C SER A 112 -16.78 0.62 -15.11
N ALA A 113 -16.34 -0.61 -14.86
CA ALA A 113 -17.11 -1.82 -15.11
C ALA A 113 -18.50 -1.79 -14.44
N TRP A 114 -18.57 -1.37 -13.17
CA TRP A 114 -19.83 -1.22 -12.44
C TRP A 114 -20.69 -0.07 -12.97
N SER A 115 -20.09 1.06 -13.36
CA SER A 115 -20.84 2.15 -14.01
C SER A 115 -21.41 1.72 -15.37
N PHE A 116 -20.66 0.92 -16.12
CA PHE A 116 -21.07 0.37 -17.41
C PHE A 116 -22.13 -0.72 -17.27
N SER A 117 -22.08 -1.55 -16.23
CA SER A 117 -23.08 -2.61 -16.02
C SER A 117 -24.48 -2.04 -15.71
N LYS A 118 -24.57 -0.78 -15.29
CA LYS A 118 -25.83 -0.05 -15.15
C LYS A 118 -26.39 0.48 -16.47
N THR A 119 -25.62 0.39 -17.56
CA THR A 119 -26.06 0.81 -18.89
C THR A 119 -26.53 -0.40 -19.69
N ASP A 120 -27.62 -0.25 -20.44
CA ASP A 120 -28.20 -1.34 -21.25
C ASP A 120 -27.25 -1.82 -22.38
N ILE A 121 -26.26 -1.02 -22.73
CA ILE A 121 -25.34 -1.32 -23.84
C ILE A 121 -24.46 -2.54 -23.54
N PHE A 122 -24.11 -2.78 -22.28
CA PHE A 122 -23.26 -3.92 -21.90
C PHE A 122 -24.05 -5.23 -21.84
N THR A 123 -25.32 -5.19 -21.44
CA THR A 123 -26.18 -6.39 -21.36
C THR A 123 -26.58 -6.93 -22.73
N ILE A 124 -26.66 -6.07 -23.75
CA ILE A 124 -26.99 -6.45 -25.13
C ILE A 124 -25.88 -7.31 -25.78
N HIS A 125 -24.61 -7.12 -25.39
CA HIS A 125 -23.48 -7.81 -26.00
C HIS A 125 -22.93 -8.90 -25.07
N GLN A 126 -22.91 -10.16 -25.53
CA GLN A 126 -22.28 -11.26 -24.78
C GLN A 126 -20.76 -11.03 -24.68
N SER A 127 -20.33 -10.44 -23.56
CA SER A 127 -18.94 -10.21 -23.21
C SER A 127 -18.45 -11.31 -22.26
N ARG A 128 -17.13 -11.55 -22.28
CA ARG A 128 -16.46 -12.35 -21.25
C ARG A 128 -15.64 -11.40 -20.41
N SER A 129 -15.91 -11.36 -19.11
CA SER A 129 -15.16 -10.55 -18.16
C SER A 129 -14.08 -11.40 -17.51
N PHE A 130 -12.85 -10.89 -17.51
CA PHE A 130 -11.73 -11.49 -16.79
C PHE A 130 -11.31 -10.52 -15.70
N PHE A 131 -11.32 -10.99 -14.45
CA PHE A 131 -10.82 -10.21 -13.33
C PHE A 131 -9.31 -10.40 -13.23
N LEU A 132 -8.58 -9.29 -13.30
CA LEU A 132 -7.13 -9.26 -13.09
C LEU A 132 -6.90 -8.75 -11.66
N PRO A 133 -6.58 -9.63 -10.69
CA PRO A 133 -6.35 -9.20 -9.33
C PRO A 133 -5.15 -8.25 -9.28
N THR A 134 -5.21 -7.27 -8.38
CA THR A 134 -4.05 -6.42 -8.10
C THR A 134 -2.93 -7.30 -7.57
N PRO A 135 -1.72 -7.27 -8.17
CA PRO A 135 -0.61 -8.06 -7.68
C PRO A 135 -0.22 -7.61 -6.27
N SER A 136 0.35 -8.51 -5.47
CA SER A 136 0.83 -8.10 -4.15
C SER A 136 1.98 -7.09 -4.30
N PRO A 137 2.10 -6.11 -3.39
CA PRO A 137 3.22 -5.15 -3.42
C PRO A 137 4.58 -5.87 -3.49
N ARG A 138 4.74 -6.96 -2.72
CA ARG A 138 5.94 -7.80 -2.69
C ARG A 138 6.31 -8.35 -4.08
N GLU A 139 5.36 -8.90 -4.82
CA GLU A 139 5.61 -9.40 -6.18
C GLU A 139 6.01 -8.29 -7.15
N VAL A 140 5.44 -7.09 -6.99
CA VAL A 140 5.80 -5.94 -7.83
C VAL A 140 7.24 -5.49 -7.56
N PHE A 141 7.65 -5.42 -6.28
CA PHE A 141 9.05 -5.12 -5.94
C PHE A 141 9.99 -6.19 -6.45
N ARG A 142 9.71 -7.47 -6.19
CA ARG A 142 10.54 -8.58 -6.67
C ARG A 142 10.76 -8.52 -8.18
N LYS A 143 9.69 -8.41 -8.98
CA LYS A 143 9.82 -8.33 -10.45
C LYS A 143 10.61 -7.11 -10.93
N ARG A 144 10.54 -5.99 -10.22
CA ARG A 144 11.31 -4.78 -10.55
C ARG A 144 12.78 -4.93 -10.18
N ILE A 145 13.08 -5.53 -9.04
CA ILE A 145 14.44 -5.86 -8.60
C ILE A 145 15.05 -6.89 -9.53
N ASP A 146 14.31 -7.94 -9.90
CA ASP A 146 14.73 -8.93 -10.91
C ASP A 146 15.05 -8.26 -12.25
N TYR A 147 14.22 -7.30 -12.67
CA TYR A 147 14.45 -6.54 -13.89
C TYR A 147 15.71 -5.68 -13.80
N LEU A 148 15.96 -5.04 -12.66
CA LEU A 148 17.20 -4.31 -12.39
C LEU A 148 18.40 -5.25 -12.45
N ASN A 149 18.35 -6.38 -11.74
CA ASN A 149 19.40 -7.40 -11.72
C ASN A 149 19.72 -7.92 -13.12
N ARG A 150 18.70 -8.25 -13.93
CA ARG A 150 18.89 -8.68 -15.33
C ARG A 150 19.56 -7.60 -16.18
N LYS A 151 19.14 -6.34 -16.03
CA LYS A 151 19.75 -5.21 -16.74
C LYS A 151 21.20 -4.97 -16.32
N LEU A 152 21.51 -5.11 -15.04
CA LEU A 152 22.87 -4.94 -14.51
C LEU A 152 23.80 -6.03 -15.07
N VAL A 153 23.36 -7.29 -15.06
CA VAL A 153 24.09 -8.43 -15.65
C VAL A 153 24.34 -8.24 -17.15
N THR A 154 23.40 -7.61 -17.87
CA THR A 154 23.55 -7.33 -19.31
C THR A 154 24.45 -6.12 -19.58
N ALA A 155 24.48 -5.14 -18.66
CA ALA A 155 25.25 -3.91 -18.78
C ALA A 155 26.75 -4.09 -18.50
N ASP A 156 27.13 -5.09 -17.68
CA ASP A 156 28.53 -5.46 -17.43
C ASP A 156 29.29 -5.90 -18.70
N VAL A 157 28.58 -6.18 -19.80
CA VAL A 157 29.18 -6.64 -21.07
C VAL A 157 29.46 -5.50 -22.06
N VAL A 158 28.88 -4.29 -21.91
CA VAL A 158 28.94 -3.29 -22.99
C VAL A 158 29.41 -1.88 -22.61
N GLU A 159 29.21 -1.32 -21.41
CA GLU A 159 29.76 0.03 -21.13
C GLU A 159 29.68 0.41 -19.64
N LYS A 160 30.83 0.70 -19.01
CA LYS A 160 30.89 1.36 -17.70
C LYS A 160 30.32 2.78 -17.83
N ARG A 161 29.03 2.97 -17.55
CA ARG A 161 28.42 4.31 -17.45
C ARG A 161 28.31 4.72 -15.99
N GLU A 162 29.01 5.78 -15.63
CA GLU A 162 28.80 6.51 -14.38
C GLU A 162 27.47 7.28 -14.48
N TYR A 163 26.53 7.02 -13.58
CA TYR A 163 25.29 7.80 -13.49
C TYR A 163 25.45 8.87 -12.41
N LEU A 164 25.42 10.13 -12.82
CA LEU A 164 25.30 11.27 -11.93
C LEU A 164 23.84 11.46 -11.55
N THR A 165 23.54 11.38 -10.24
CA THR A 165 22.25 11.85 -9.72
C THR A 165 22.16 13.38 -9.82
N SER A 166 20.95 13.93 -9.90
CA SER A 166 20.68 15.38 -9.93
C SER A 166 21.13 16.14 -8.66
N LYS A 167 21.66 15.43 -7.65
CA LYS A 167 22.28 15.98 -6.44
C LYS A 167 23.80 15.71 -6.33
N GLY A 168 24.45 15.24 -7.39
CA GLY A 168 25.92 15.15 -7.46
C GLY A 168 26.55 13.89 -6.86
N ILE A 169 25.78 12.85 -6.53
CA ILE A 169 26.32 11.55 -6.08
C ILE A 169 26.74 10.76 -7.32
N ARG A 170 28.04 10.40 -7.41
CA ARG A 170 28.59 9.42 -8.37
C ARG A 170 28.43 8.03 -7.78
N ILE A 171 27.73 7.14 -8.46
CA ILE A 171 27.55 5.74 -8.04
C ILE A 171 28.33 4.86 -9.02
N GLU A 172 29.33 4.12 -8.53
CA GLU A 172 30.04 3.12 -9.32
C GLU A 172 29.16 1.86 -9.50
N LEU A 173 29.20 1.25 -10.69
CA LEU A 173 28.36 0.09 -11.06
C LEU A 173 28.46 -1.12 -10.12
N LYS A 174 29.55 -1.25 -9.34
CA LYS A 174 29.71 -2.29 -8.32
C LYS A 174 28.75 -2.13 -7.12
N ASP A 175 28.27 -0.92 -6.86
CA ASP A 175 27.38 -0.63 -5.73
C ASP A 175 25.91 -0.85 -6.08
N VAL A 176 25.55 -0.90 -7.37
CA VAL A 176 24.14 -1.00 -7.79
C VAL A 176 23.57 -2.40 -7.57
N SER A 177 24.39 -3.45 -7.70
CA SER A 177 23.98 -4.82 -7.37
C SER A 177 23.77 -5.00 -5.86
N ARG A 178 24.66 -4.45 -5.03
CA ARG A 178 24.49 -4.42 -3.57
C ARG A 178 23.28 -3.60 -3.16
N PHE A 179 23.06 -2.45 -3.80
CA PHE A 179 21.88 -1.64 -3.60
C PHE A 179 20.59 -2.40 -3.95
N ALA A 180 20.57 -3.16 -5.05
CA ALA A 180 19.41 -3.97 -5.42
C ALA A 180 19.12 -5.07 -4.38
N GLN A 181 20.14 -5.69 -3.80
CA GLN A 181 20.01 -6.68 -2.71
C GLN A 181 19.45 -6.06 -1.43
N VAL A 182 19.95 -4.90 -1.01
CA VAL A 182 19.39 -4.18 0.15
C VAL A 182 17.91 -3.85 -0.08
N LEU A 183 17.54 -3.39 -1.29
CA LEU A 183 16.14 -3.13 -1.62
C LEU A 183 15.29 -4.41 -1.54
N GLU A 184 15.86 -5.55 -1.89
CA GLU A 184 15.20 -6.86 -1.75
C GLU A 184 14.97 -7.20 -0.28
N ASP A 185 15.99 -7.07 0.57
CA ASP A 185 15.87 -7.33 2.01
C ASP A 185 14.80 -6.43 2.67
N VAL A 186 14.78 -5.14 2.30
CA VAL A 186 13.92 -4.13 2.92
C VAL A 186 12.48 -4.19 2.42
N PHE A 187 12.25 -4.40 1.13
CA PHE A 187 10.91 -4.32 0.52
C PHE A 187 10.30 -5.68 0.17
N VAL A 188 11.12 -6.74 0.06
CA VAL A 188 10.66 -8.09 -0.32
C VAL A 188 10.73 -9.03 0.87
N GLU A 189 11.86 -9.11 1.58
CA GLU A 189 12.01 -10.07 2.69
C GLU A 189 11.35 -9.58 3.98
N ASN A 190 11.34 -8.27 4.22
CA ASN A 190 10.57 -7.68 5.30
C ASN A 190 9.07 -7.58 4.93
N ASN A 191 8.27 -8.55 5.40
CA ASN A 191 6.82 -8.60 5.18
C ASN A 191 6.09 -7.33 5.66
N PHE A 192 6.60 -6.64 6.69
CA PHE A 192 5.95 -5.47 7.29
C PHE A 192 6.03 -4.24 6.39
N THR A 193 7.18 -4.02 5.75
CA THR A 193 7.39 -2.89 4.83
C THR A 193 6.39 -2.92 3.68
N ALA A 194 6.26 -4.07 3.03
CA ALA A 194 5.36 -4.24 1.88
C ALA A 194 3.88 -4.09 2.29
N LYS A 195 3.50 -4.65 3.45
CA LYS A 195 2.15 -4.54 3.99
C LYS A 195 1.81 -3.09 4.36
N ALA A 196 2.67 -2.40 5.11
CA ALA A 196 2.46 -1.01 5.51
C ALA A 196 2.33 -0.06 4.31
N LEU A 197 3.18 -0.23 3.28
CA LEU A 197 3.07 0.53 2.03
C LEU A 197 1.77 0.21 1.28
N GLY A 198 1.37 -1.07 1.27
CA GLY A 198 0.08 -1.51 0.71
C GLY A 198 -1.09 -0.84 1.41
N GLU A 199 -1.16 -0.92 2.73
CA GLU A 199 -2.27 -0.37 3.51
C GLU A 199 -2.34 1.16 3.38
N LEU A 200 -1.21 1.88 3.51
CA LEU A 200 -1.16 3.35 3.39
C LEU A 200 -1.56 3.89 2.01
N THR A 201 -1.62 3.04 1.00
CA THR A 201 -1.98 3.41 -0.37
C THR A 201 -3.28 2.79 -0.85
N ASN A 202 -4.02 2.09 0.03
CA ASN A 202 -5.14 1.24 -0.36
C ASN A 202 -4.78 0.26 -1.48
N TYR A 203 -3.58 -0.30 -1.42
CA TYR A 203 -2.99 -1.22 -2.40
C TYR A 203 -2.90 -0.64 -3.83
N ASN A 204 -2.88 0.69 -3.97
CA ASN A 204 -2.64 1.33 -5.25
C ASN A 204 -1.16 1.21 -5.65
N ILE A 205 -0.86 0.36 -6.63
CA ILE A 205 0.51 0.09 -7.08
C ILE A 205 1.27 1.35 -7.51
N ARG A 206 0.61 2.32 -8.15
CA ARG A 206 1.27 3.57 -8.56
C ARG A 206 1.74 4.35 -7.34
N SER A 207 0.87 4.53 -6.36
CA SER A 207 1.19 5.22 -5.11
C SER A 207 2.21 4.45 -4.26
N ILE A 208 2.17 3.11 -4.25
CA ILE A 208 3.18 2.27 -3.57
C ILE A 208 4.58 2.56 -4.11
N MET A 209 4.72 2.61 -5.44
CA MET A 209 6.00 2.91 -6.07
C MET A 209 6.51 4.32 -5.73
N ASN A 210 5.60 5.30 -5.66
CA ASN A 210 5.95 6.66 -5.28
C ASN A 210 6.36 6.78 -3.81
N LEU A 211 5.67 6.10 -2.89
CA LEU A 211 6.08 6.06 -1.48
C LEU A 211 7.40 5.32 -1.26
N SER A 212 7.64 4.25 -2.02
CA SER A 212 8.89 3.50 -1.92
C SER A 212 10.07 4.33 -2.40
N LYS A 213 9.88 5.07 -3.50
CA LYS A 213 10.85 6.07 -3.96
C LYS A 213 11.15 7.08 -2.85
N ARG A 214 10.13 7.58 -2.16
CA ARG A 214 10.27 8.54 -1.05
C ARG A 214 11.05 7.97 0.14
N VAL A 215 10.88 6.69 0.46
CA VAL A 215 11.67 6.02 1.51
C VAL A 215 13.14 5.93 1.09
N ILE A 216 13.39 5.49 -0.16
CA ILE A 216 14.74 5.32 -0.71
C ILE A 216 15.51 6.64 -0.79
N THR A 217 14.84 7.75 -1.09
CA THR A 217 15.49 9.07 -1.19
C THR A 217 15.58 9.82 0.13
N SER A 218 15.08 9.23 1.22
CA SER A 218 15.02 9.89 2.53
C SER A 218 16.41 10.07 3.16
N PRO A 219 16.71 11.23 3.78
CA PRO A 219 17.98 11.44 4.47
C PRO A 219 18.13 10.57 5.73
N VAL A 220 17.04 9.98 6.23
CA VAL A 220 17.06 9.02 7.35
C VAL A 220 17.66 7.68 6.95
N MET A 221 17.47 7.27 5.68
CA MET A 221 18.10 6.08 5.12
C MET A 221 19.40 6.48 4.42
N ARG A 222 20.49 6.60 5.20
CA ARG A 222 21.82 6.78 4.60
C ARG A 222 22.20 5.48 3.88
N ILE A 223 22.69 5.60 2.65
CA ILE A 223 23.16 4.45 1.85
C ILE A 223 24.23 3.66 2.62
N GLU A 224 25.05 4.34 3.42
CA GLU A 224 26.04 3.75 4.32
C GLU A 224 25.42 2.84 5.41
N ASP A 225 24.29 3.24 6.00
CA ASP A 225 23.57 2.44 7.01
C ASP A 225 22.94 1.19 6.36
N LEU A 226 22.48 1.32 5.10
CA LEU A 226 21.96 0.21 4.28
C LEU A 226 23.06 -0.82 3.95
N ILE A 227 24.24 -0.33 3.58
CA ILE A 227 25.41 -1.18 3.27
C ILE A 227 25.93 -1.84 4.54
N THR A 228 25.97 -1.13 5.67
CA THR A 228 26.44 -1.67 6.95
C THR A 228 25.53 -2.78 7.44
N SER A 229 24.20 -2.60 7.36
CA SER A 229 23.18 -3.61 7.67
C SER A 229 23.37 -4.91 6.87
N TYR A 230 23.74 -4.81 5.59
CA TYR A 230 24.06 -5.97 4.76
C TYR A 230 25.34 -6.68 5.21
N VAL A 231 26.39 -5.92 5.58
CA VAL A 231 27.66 -6.48 6.07
C VAL A 231 27.50 -7.15 7.44
N THR A 232 26.63 -6.60 8.30
CA THR A 232 26.39 -7.11 9.65
C THR A 232 25.25 -8.13 9.74
N THR A 233 24.51 -8.39 8.64
CA THR A 233 23.28 -9.21 8.60
C THR A 233 22.17 -8.77 9.57
N GLU A 234 22.24 -7.55 10.09
CA GLU A 234 21.21 -6.99 10.96
C GLU A 234 20.13 -6.32 10.11
N PRO A 235 18.85 -6.68 10.23
CA PRO A 235 17.78 -6.07 9.45
C PRO A 235 17.60 -4.60 9.83
N ILE A 236 17.18 -3.79 8.87
CA ILE A 236 16.81 -2.39 9.15
C ILE A 236 15.62 -2.36 10.11
N SER A 237 15.78 -1.63 11.21
CA SER A 237 14.71 -1.36 12.16
C SER A 237 13.50 -0.73 11.45
N TYR A 238 12.32 -1.31 11.65
CA TYR A 238 11.05 -0.78 11.16
C TYR A 238 10.82 0.68 11.57
N THR A 239 11.27 1.08 12.76
CA THR A 239 11.18 2.46 13.25
C THR A 239 11.92 3.44 12.34
N LYS A 240 13.10 3.07 11.83
CA LYS A 240 13.84 3.87 10.84
C LYS A 240 13.11 3.92 9.50
N PHE A 241 12.49 2.81 9.08
CA PHE A 241 11.68 2.78 7.86
C PHE A 241 10.47 3.73 7.96
N VAL A 242 9.74 3.71 9.07
CA VAL A 242 8.60 4.62 9.30
C VAL A 242 9.04 6.08 9.35
N ASP A 243 10.15 6.38 10.03
CA ASP A 243 10.69 7.75 10.06
C ASP A 243 11.09 8.23 8.65
N ALA A 244 11.75 7.36 7.86
CA ALA A 244 12.09 7.65 6.47
C ALA A 244 10.83 7.87 5.60
N LEU A 245 9.79 7.06 5.80
CA LEU A 245 8.52 7.19 5.10
C LEU A 245 7.81 8.51 5.43
N ILE A 246 7.76 8.88 6.71
CA ILE A 246 7.12 10.11 7.19
C ILE A 246 7.87 11.35 6.70
N ARG A 247 9.20 11.39 6.89
CA ARG A 247 10.01 12.56 6.52
C ARG A 247 10.17 12.69 5.00
N GLY A 248 10.26 11.58 4.29
CA GLY A 248 10.60 11.59 2.86
C GLY A 248 11.89 12.35 2.62
N ASP A 249 11.87 13.31 1.70
CA ASP A 249 13.03 14.12 1.33
C ASP A 249 13.36 15.27 2.32
N TYR A 250 12.61 15.42 3.41
CA TYR A 250 12.69 16.55 4.35
C TYR A 250 13.27 16.16 5.72
N GLU A 251 13.65 17.14 6.54
CA GLU A 251 14.13 16.91 7.92
C GLU A 251 12.99 16.64 8.91
N ALA A 252 11.78 17.12 8.62
CA ALA A 252 10.57 16.90 9.39
C ALA A 252 9.41 16.61 8.43
N TYR A 253 8.32 16.04 8.96
CA TYR A 253 7.11 15.86 8.16
C TYR A 253 6.70 17.18 7.49
N ARG A 254 6.44 17.12 6.19
CA ARG A 254 5.87 18.24 5.44
C ARG A 254 4.54 17.81 4.88
N THR A 255 3.51 18.61 5.12
CA THR A 255 2.21 18.42 4.47
C THR A 255 2.40 18.54 2.96
N VAL A 256 2.36 17.41 2.27
CA VAL A 256 2.46 17.37 0.80
C VAL A 256 1.08 17.66 0.24
N THR A 257 0.98 18.73 -0.54
CA THR A 257 -0.19 19.02 -1.38
C THR A 257 0.04 18.39 -2.75
N GLY A 258 -0.71 17.33 -3.10
CA GLY A 258 -0.63 16.64 -4.39
C GLY A 258 -1.35 15.28 -4.40
N ASP A 259 -1.39 14.62 -5.56
CA ASP A 259 -2.14 13.36 -5.78
C ASP A 259 -1.60 12.13 -5.03
N ASP A 260 -0.36 12.17 -4.55
CA ASP A 260 0.26 11.10 -3.73
C ASP A 260 0.10 11.38 -2.24
N PHE A 261 -1.14 11.29 -1.76
CA PHE A 261 -1.41 11.24 -0.33
C PHE A 261 -0.90 9.90 0.22
N GLY A 262 0.37 9.86 0.62
CA GLY A 262 0.88 8.79 1.47
C GLY A 262 0.36 8.97 2.89
N ILE A 263 1.24 9.49 3.73
CA ILE A 263 0.98 9.81 5.13
C ILE A 263 0.33 11.19 5.24
N ILE A 264 -0.77 11.25 5.99
CA ILE A 264 -1.56 12.45 6.28
C ILE A 264 -1.50 12.74 7.78
N SER A 265 -1.59 14.01 8.16
CA SER A 265 -1.83 14.39 9.55
C SER A 265 -3.31 14.25 9.90
N VAL A 266 -3.63 13.34 10.82
CA VAL A 266 -5.00 13.15 11.35
C VAL A 266 -5.37 14.12 12.47
N PHE A 267 -4.43 14.99 12.88
CA PHE A 267 -4.61 15.98 13.96
C PHE A 267 -4.81 17.41 13.43
N LYS A 268 -4.98 17.56 12.11
CA LYS A 268 -5.02 18.87 11.45
C LYS A 268 -6.28 19.65 11.86
N VAL A 269 -6.06 20.90 12.29
CA VAL A 269 -7.12 21.87 12.58
C VAL A 269 -7.08 22.98 11.52
N TYR A 270 -8.25 23.42 11.05
CA TYR A 270 -8.37 24.54 10.13
C TYR A 270 -8.42 25.88 10.85
N SER A 271 -7.82 26.91 10.26
CA SER A 271 -7.86 28.28 10.79
C SER A 271 -9.24 28.93 10.71
N GLU A 272 -10.15 28.41 9.88
CA GLU A 272 -11.46 29.01 9.61
C GLU A 272 -12.42 28.86 10.80
N LYS A 273 -12.34 27.76 11.56
CA LYS A 273 -13.17 27.48 12.74
C LYS A 273 -12.46 26.52 13.69
N VAL A 274 -12.64 26.74 14.99
CA VAL A 274 -12.09 25.88 16.04
C VAL A 274 -13.00 24.67 16.26
N TYR A 275 -12.46 23.47 16.13
CA TYR A 275 -13.12 22.19 16.44
C TYR A 275 -12.09 21.23 17.03
N SER A 276 -12.55 20.07 17.55
CA SER A 276 -11.66 19.09 18.19
C SER A 276 -10.52 18.66 17.25
N PRO A 277 -9.26 18.70 17.70
CA PRO A 277 -8.12 18.17 16.94
C PRO A 277 -8.15 16.64 16.80
N LEU A 278 -9.03 15.95 17.54
CA LEU A 278 -9.20 14.50 17.47
C LEU A 278 -10.40 14.07 16.62
N LEU A 279 -11.15 15.00 16.01
CA LEU A 279 -12.39 14.66 15.28
C LEU A 279 -12.17 13.60 14.19
N THR A 280 -11.15 13.75 13.35
CA THR A 280 -10.81 12.76 12.32
C THR A 280 -10.51 11.39 12.93
N LEU A 281 -9.75 11.35 14.02
CA LEU A 281 -9.36 10.11 14.68
C LEU A 281 -10.55 9.44 15.41
N ARG A 282 -11.46 10.23 15.97
CA ARG A 282 -12.73 9.77 16.56
C ARG A 282 -13.65 9.13 15.53
N ILE A 283 -13.74 9.72 14.33
CA ILE A 283 -14.47 9.12 13.19
C ILE A 283 -13.81 7.81 12.75
N LEU A 284 -12.48 7.76 12.64
CA LEU A 284 -11.76 6.52 12.33
C LEU A 284 -11.98 5.43 13.40
N ALA A 285 -12.01 5.79 14.68
CA ALA A 285 -12.30 4.86 15.79
C ALA A 285 -13.68 4.21 15.65
N LEU A 286 -14.71 5.03 15.35
CA LEU A 286 -16.07 4.54 15.11
C LEU A 286 -16.10 3.57 13.92
N LEU A 287 -15.55 3.96 12.77
CA LEU A 287 -15.57 3.14 11.57
C LEU A 287 -14.74 1.85 11.73
N ARG A 288 -13.65 1.89 12.51
CA ARG A 288 -12.87 0.70 12.88
C ARG A 288 -13.70 -0.26 13.71
N ALA A 289 -14.42 0.22 14.72
CA ALA A 289 -15.30 -0.62 15.54
C ALA A 289 -16.38 -1.29 14.69
N ILE A 290 -17.03 -0.53 13.79
CA ILE A 290 -18.04 -1.06 12.87
C ILE A 290 -17.45 -2.13 11.94
N ARG A 291 -16.25 -1.89 11.41
CA ARG A 291 -15.57 -2.88 10.56
C ARG A 291 -15.25 -4.18 11.29
N ILE A 292 -14.86 -4.11 12.56
CA ILE A 292 -14.54 -5.28 13.38
C ILE A 292 -15.81 -6.08 13.72
N SER A 293 -16.90 -5.38 14.05
CA SER A 293 -18.18 -6.01 14.39
C SER A 293 -18.93 -6.57 13.19
N GLY A 294 -18.72 -6.02 11.99
CA GLY A 294 -19.43 -6.42 10.77
C GLY A 294 -18.90 -7.70 10.11
N ARG A 295 -19.81 -8.64 9.82
CA ARG A 295 -19.48 -9.93 9.17
C ARG A 295 -19.49 -9.84 7.65
N ASP A 296 -20.36 -9.02 7.09
CA ASP A 296 -20.47 -8.82 5.65
C ASP A 296 -20.13 -7.39 5.21
N VAL A 297 -20.23 -7.14 3.90
CA VAL A 297 -19.93 -5.81 3.35
C VAL A 297 -20.90 -4.77 3.90
N ASP A 298 -22.19 -5.06 4.01
CA ASP A 298 -23.19 -4.08 4.43
C ASP A 298 -23.05 -3.71 5.91
N GLU A 299 -22.84 -4.70 6.79
CA GLU A 299 -22.60 -4.53 8.23
C GLU A 299 -21.31 -3.76 8.53
N ARG A 300 -20.33 -3.78 7.62
CA ARG A 300 -19.08 -3.01 7.74
C ARG A 300 -19.20 -1.55 7.30
N HIS A 301 -20.37 -1.14 6.81
CA HIS A 301 -20.64 0.24 6.41
C HIS A 301 -21.69 0.90 7.31
N ILE A 302 -21.58 2.21 7.46
CA ILE A 302 -22.54 3.04 8.18
C ILE A 302 -23.02 4.18 7.28
N SER A 303 -24.27 4.63 7.43
CA SER A 303 -24.73 5.80 6.70
C SER A 303 -24.07 7.08 7.21
N VAL A 304 -23.93 8.08 6.35
CA VAL A 304 -23.48 9.42 6.73
C VAL A 304 -24.41 9.98 7.82
N TYR A 305 -25.73 9.81 7.66
CA TYR A 305 -26.72 10.21 8.66
C TYR A 305 -26.47 9.60 10.04
N SER A 306 -26.28 8.27 10.14
CA SER A 306 -26.02 7.61 11.43
C SER A 306 -24.68 8.04 12.04
N SER A 307 -23.68 8.30 11.21
CA SER A 307 -22.37 8.80 11.66
C SER A 307 -22.49 10.22 12.22
N VAL A 308 -23.26 11.09 11.57
CA VAL A 308 -23.52 12.46 12.03
C VAL A 308 -24.26 12.44 13.36
N ASN A 309 -25.36 11.67 13.48
CA ASN A 309 -26.12 11.56 14.72
C ASN A 309 -25.28 11.03 15.89
N TYR A 310 -24.35 10.10 15.62
CA TYR A 310 -23.43 9.58 16.64
C TYR A 310 -22.56 10.68 17.25
N PHE A 311 -22.00 11.56 16.41
CA PHE A 311 -21.12 12.65 16.88
C PHE A 311 -21.89 13.86 17.39
N GLU A 312 -23.10 14.11 16.88
CA GLU A 312 -24.03 15.08 17.45
C GLU A 312 -24.39 14.71 18.90
N ALA A 313 -24.62 13.42 19.18
CA ALA A 313 -24.83 12.92 20.54
C ALA A 313 -23.61 13.10 21.46
N LEU A 314 -22.41 13.30 20.91
CA LEU A 314 -21.19 13.62 21.65
C LEU A 314 -20.94 15.14 21.78
N GLY A 315 -21.84 15.96 21.26
CA GLY A 315 -21.78 17.43 21.30
C GLY A 315 -21.01 18.06 20.14
N VAL A 316 -20.67 17.30 19.09
CA VAL A 316 -19.98 17.81 17.91
C VAL A 316 -20.98 18.38 16.91
N ASP A 317 -20.72 19.59 16.42
CA ASP A 317 -21.54 20.23 15.38
C ASP A 317 -21.54 19.42 14.07
N VAL A 318 -22.75 19.22 13.51
CA VAL A 318 -23.02 18.47 12.28
C VAL A 318 -22.17 18.95 11.10
N VAL A 319 -21.98 20.27 10.96
CA VAL A 319 -21.21 20.87 9.86
C VAL A 319 -19.75 20.43 9.91
N HIS A 320 -19.17 20.30 11.12
CA HIS A 320 -17.80 19.83 11.29
C HIS A 320 -17.65 18.36 10.92
N VAL A 321 -18.62 17.52 11.31
CA VAL A 321 -18.62 16.09 10.96
C VAL A 321 -18.71 15.90 9.45
N GLN A 322 -19.65 16.58 8.78
CA GLN A 322 -19.82 16.49 7.33
C GLN A 322 -18.59 16.98 6.55
N LYS A 323 -17.99 18.11 6.97
CA LYS A 323 -16.75 18.62 6.36
C LYS A 323 -15.60 17.63 6.54
N CYS A 324 -15.47 17.04 7.74
CA CYS A 324 -14.45 16.05 8.03
C CYS A 324 -14.64 14.78 7.17
N LEU A 325 -15.86 14.27 7.06
CA LEU A 325 -16.16 13.12 6.19
C LEU A 325 -15.83 13.38 4.72
N ALA A 326 -16.18 14.56 4.20
CA ALA A 326 -15.85 14.95 2.83
C ALA A 326 -14.34 15.01 2.59
N GLU A 327 -13.58 15.54 3.55
CA GLU A 327 -12.11 15.51 3.48
C GLU A 327 -11.57 14.09 3.55
N MET A 328 -12.04 13.25 4.48
CA MET A 328 -11.58 11.87 4.63
C MET A 328 -11.80 11.04 3.36
N VAL A 329 -12.89 11.29 2.61
CA VAL A 329 -13.09 10.70 1.27
C VAL A 329 -12.07 11.23 0.27
N SER A 330 -11.83 12.54 0.22
CA SER A 330 -10.89 13.14 -0.74
C SER A 330 -9.47 12.61 -0.56
N VAL A 331 -9.05 12.38 0.70
CA VAL A 331 -7.75 11.81 1.04
C VAL A 331 -7.72 10.28 1.12
N ARG A 332 -8.86 9.61 0.83
CA ARG A 332 -9.06 8.16 0.77
C ARG A 332 -8.84 7.41 2.09
N LEU A 333 -9.08 8.06 3.22
CA LEU A 333 -9.12 7.41 4.54
C LEU A 333 -10.42 6.63 4.75
N ILE A 334 -11.48 7.04 4.06
CA ILE A 334 -12.77 6.34 4.02
C ILE A 334 -13.22 6.20 2.57
N GLU A 335 -14.05 5.20 2.32
CA GLU A 335 -14.61 4.95 1.00
C GLU A 335 -16.14 4.94 1.04
N PRO A 336 -16.79 5.55 0.03
CA PRO A 336 -18.21 5.39 -0.15
C PRO A 336 -18.53 4.00 -0.69
N TYR A 337 -19.66 3.44 -0.23
CA TYR A 337 -20.20 2.17 -0.74
C TYR A 337 -20.41 2.19 -2.26
N TYR A 338 -20.73 3.36 -2.82
CA TYR A 338 -20.86 3.58 -4.26
C TYR A 338 -19.74 4.50 -4.78
N PRO A 339 -18.70 3.95 -5.45
CA PRO A 339 -17.55 4.72 -5.93
C PRO A 339 -17.86 5.76 -7.01
N SER A 340 -19.02 5.64 -7.66
CA SER A 340 -19.45 6.52 -8.76
C SER A 340 -20.07 7.84 -8.30
N VAL A 341 -20.41 7.97 -7.01
CA VAL A 341 -21.01 9.19 -6.48
C VAL A 341 -19.91 10.12 -6.00
N SER A 342 -19.87 11.34 -6.53
CA SER A 342 -18.84 12.35 -6.23
C SER A 342 -19.15 13.20 -4.99
N VAL A 343 -20.39 13.20 -4.51
CA VAL A 343 -20.86 14.01 -3.37
C VAL A 343 -21.48 13.10 -2.32
N LEU A 344 -21.02 13.23 -1.07
CA LEU A 344 -21.59 12.50 0.06
C LEU A 344 -23.02 12.97 0.33
N SER A 345 -24.00 12.09 0.12
CA SER A 345 -25.38 12.31 0.57
C SER A 345 -25.63 11.62 1.91
N ASP A 346 -26.63 12.08 2.67
CA ASP A 346 -26.94 11.55 4.01
C ASP A 346 -27.25 10.05 4.01
N ASN A 347 -27.87 9.56 2.94
CA ASN A 347 -28.22 8.14 2.76
C ASN A 347 -27.05 7.29 2.26
N GLN A 348 -25.92 7.91 1.90
CA GLN A 348 -24.76 7.17 1.41
C GLN A 348 -24.10 6.44 2.56
N LYS A 349 -23.74 5.18 2.31
CA LYS A 349 -22.97 4.36 3.22
C LYS A 349 -21.47 4.57 3.02
N ILE A 350 -20.70 4.57 4.10
CA ILE A 350 -19.26 4.75 4.14
C ILE A 350 -18.59 3.67 4.99
N ALA A 351 -17.35 3.32 4.66
CA ALA A 351 -16.51 2.41 5.44
C ALA A 351 -15.08 2.92 5.54
N ILE A 352 -14.35 2.44 6.55
CA ILE A 352 -12.92 2.70 6.71
C ILE A 352 -12.10 1.89 5.69
N THR A 353 -11.19 2.57 4.99
CA THR A 353 -10.26 1.94 4.05
C THR A 353 -9.07 1.33 4.79
N TYR A 354 -8.23 0.56 4.08
CA TYR A 354 -6.95 0.09 4.63
C TYR A 354 -6.05 1.25 5.05
N LYS A 355 -6.06 2.35 4.29
CA LYS A 355 -5.31 3.56 4.59
C LYS A 355 -5.85 4.23 5.84
N GLY A 356 -7.17 4.31 6.00
CA GLY A 356 -7.80 4.82 7.22
C GLY A 356 -7.39 4.04 8.45
N LEU A 357 -7.37 2.70 8.36
CA LEU A 357 -6.94 1.82 9.44
C LEU A 357 -5.46 2.01 9.76
N ALA A 358 -4.58 2.04 8.74
CA ALA A 358 -3.16 2.28 8.92
C ALA A 358 -2.87 3.64 9.58
N HIS A 359 -3.61 4.70 9.22
CA HIS A 359 -3.47 6.01 9.86
C HIS A 359 -3.98 6.02 11.31
N TYR A 360 -5.05 5.28 11.61
CA TYR A 360 -5.51 5.09 12.98
C TYR A 360 -4.43 4.39 13.82
N ASP A 361 -3.86 3.30 13.32
CA ASP A 361 -2.80 2.56 14.02
C ASP A 361 -1.53 3.40 14.18
N LEU A 362 -1.13 4.16 13.14
CA LEU A 362 -0.01 5.10 13.24
C LEU A 362 -0.25 6.17 14.31
N ALA A 363 -1.45 6.74 14.37
CA ALA A 363 -1.79 7.81 15.30
C ALA A 363 -1.94 7.35 16.77
N THR A 364 -2.29 6.09 16.99
CA THR A 364 -2.55 5.53 18.32
C THR A 364 -1.40 4.69 18.88
N ARG A 365 -0.54 4.13 18.02
CA ARG A 365 0.49 3.16 18.44
C ARG A 365 1.92 3.53 18.05
N ASN A 366 2.11 4.31 16.98
CA ASN A 366 3.45 4.60 16.46
C ASN A 366 4.03 5.90 17.03
N SER A 367 5.10 5.78 17.82
CA SER A 367 5.73 6.92 18.49
C SER A 367 6.38 7.91 17.52
N VAL A 368 6.94 7.42 16.41
CA VAL A 368 7.59 8.26 15.38
C VAL A 368 6.55 9.12 14.67
N TYR A 369 5.43 8.52 14.25
CA TYR A 369 4.33 9.25 13.63
C TYR A 369 3.79 10.31 14.60
N PHE A 370 3.47 9.92 15.84
CA PHE A 370 2.92 10.85 16.82
C PHE A 370 3.87 12.03 17.11
N TYR A 371 5.17 11.76 17.24
CA TYR A 371 6.20 12.77 17.41
C TYR A 371 6.31 13.71 16.19
N GLN A 372 6.37 13.17 14.97
CA GLN A 372 6.45 14.00 13.75
C GLN A 372 5.20 14.86 13.55
N MET A 373 4.02 14.34 13.92
CA MET A 373 2.78 15.13 13.88
C MET A 373 2.78 16.22 14.96
N ALA A 374 3.36 15.99 16.14
CA ALA A 374 3.48 16.99 17.20
C ALA A 374 4.28 18.23 16.75
N LEU A 375 5.27 18.05 15.87
CA LEU A 375 6.12 19.14 15.38
C LEU A 375 5.45 20.00 14.29
N THR A 376 4.40 19.50 13.66
CA THR A 376 3.85 20.06 12.41
C THR A 376 2.38 20.43 12.51
N THR A 377 1.67 19.88 13.48
CA THR A 377 0.29 20.25 13.80
C THR A 377 0.25 21.67 14.37
N ALA A 378 -0.60 22.52 13.80
CA ALA A 378 -0.84 23.85 14.35
C ALA A 378 -1.55 23.74 15.71
N LEU A 379 -1.00 24.40 16.73
CA LEU A 379 -1.55 24.42 18.09
C LEU A 379 -2.21 25.77 18.39
N SER A 380 -3.37 25.72 19.02
CA SER A 380 -4.12 26.91 19.44
C SER A 380 -3.49 27.59 20.66
N ASP A 381 -2.76 26.84 21.49
CA ASP A 381 -2.05 27.35 22.67
C ASP A 381 -0.60 27.76 22.32
N PRO A 382 -0.27 29.06 22.31
CA PRO A 382 1.08 29.53 22.01
C PRO A 382 2.12 29.07 23.03
N GLU A 383 1.74 28.86 24.29
CA GLU A 383 2.68 28.45 25.33
C GLU A 383 3.16 27.02 25.10
N THR A 384 2.22 26.08 24.87
CA THR A 384 2.56 24.70 24.49
C THR A 384 3.38 24.66 23.20
N ALA A 385 3.04 25.46 22.19
CA ALA A 385 3.81 25.53 20.94
C ALA A 385 5.25 25.99 21.16
N ASN A 386 5.46 27.05 21.95
CA ASN A 386 6.79 27.55 22.29
C ASN A 386 7.59 26.56 23.15
N ASN A 387 6.92 25.85 24.07
CA ASN A 387 7.53 24.81 24.88
C ASN A 387 8.01 23.62 24.03
N ILE A 388 7.21 23.16 23.07
CA ILE A 388 7.62 22.11 22.13
C ILE A 388 8.79 22.58 21.27
N ALA A 389 8.71 23.79 20.70
CA ALA A 389 9.74 24.33 19.82
C ALA A 389 11.08 24.56 20.54
N SER A 390 11.06 25.07 21.77
CA SER A 390 12.27 25.29 22.57
C SER A 390 12.92 23.99 23.01
N TYR A 391 12.12 22.98 23.41
CA TYR A 391 12.65 21.68 23.81
C TYR A 391 13.23 20.90 22.62
N TYR A 392 12.60 21.00 21.44
CA TYR A 392 13.13 20.42 20.19
C TYR A 392 14.48 21.02 19.80
N LYS A 393 14.69 22.32 20.02
CA LYS A 393 15.96 23.02 19.75
C LYS A 393 17.02 22.87 20.86
N SER A 394 16.71 22.14 21.93
CA SER A 394 17.63 21.96 23.06
C SER A 394 18.73 20.95 22.76
N ASN A 395 19.89 21.07 23.43
CA ASN A 395 21.01 20.13 23.30
C ASN A 395 20.82 18.83 24.11
N LYS A 396 19.56 18.42 24.36
CA LYS A 396 19.26 17.21 25.15
C LYS A 396 19.34 15.94 24.30
N PRO A 397 19.48 14.75 24.92
CA PRO A 397 19.41 13.49 24.20
C PRO A 397 18.09 13.34 23.43
N PHE A 398 18.16 12.80 22.21
CA PHE A 398 16.98 12.65 21.33
C PHE A 398 15.83 11.86 21.97
N GLY A 399 16.14 10.83 22.76
CA GLY A 399 15.13 10.06 23.51
C GLY A 399 14.34 10.91 24.49
N GLU A 400 14.99 11.83 25.20
CA GLU A 400 14.33 12.76 26.12
C GLU A 400 13.49 13.80 25.38
N ILE A 401 13.99 14.30 24.25
CA ILE A 401 13.26 15.25 23.39
C ILE A 401 11.97 14.62 22.89
N THR A 402 12.05 13.42 22.32
CA THR A 402 10.88 12.72 21.79
C THR A 402 9.87 12.37 22.88
N ALA A 403 10.31 11.92 24.06
CA ALA A 403 9.42 11.66 25.20
C ALA A 403 8.68 12.93 25.66
N TYR A 404 9.41 14.04 25.83
CA TYR A 404 8.82 15.31 26.26
C TYR A 404 7.80 15.85 25.25
N VAL A 405 8.18 15.88 23.97
CA VAL A 405 7.31 16.39 22.90
C VAL A 405 6.02 15.56 22.78
N ARG A 406 6.14 14.22 22.80
CA ARG A 406 4.95 13.33 22.76
C ARG A 406 4.04 13.55 23.97
N LYS A 407 4.62 13.68 25.17
CA LYS A 407 3.85 13.95 26.38
C LYS A 407 3.08 15.27 26.30
N ARG A 408 3.76 16.36 25.96
CA ARG A 408 3.11 17.68 25.84
C ARG A 408 2.04 17.72 24.77
N PHE A 409 2.29 17.08 23.63
CA PHE A 409 1.30 17.02 22.55
C PHE A 409 0.07 16.18 22.93
N SER A 410 0.27 15.03 23.58
CA SER A 410 -0.83 14.19 24.10
C SER A 410 -1.69 14.95 25.13
N GLU A 411 -1.06 15.62 26.10
CA GLU A 411 -1.75 16.44 27.11
C GLU A 411 -2.59 17.55 26.44
N TYR A 412 -2.00 18.25 25.46
CA TYR A 412 -2.69 19.29 24.68
C TYR A 412 -3.89 18.74 23.91
N LEU A 413 -3.72 17.63 23.18
CA LEU A 413 -4.79 17.04 22.37
C LEU A 413 -6.00 16.66 23.23
N LEU A 414 -5.76 16.02 24.38
CA LEU A 414 -6.83 15.63 25.31
C LEU A 414 -7.52 16.85 25.94
N PHE A 415 -6.75 17.88 26.29
CA PHE A 415 -7.28 19.11 26.85
C PHE A 415 -8.14 19.90 25.85
N GLU A 416 -7.68 20.05 24.61
CA GLU A 416 -8.46 20.73 23.56
C GLU A 416 -9.69 19.92 23.16
N ASP A 417 -9.57 18.61 22.99
CA ASP A 417 -10.70 17.74 22.61
C ASP A 417 -11.84 17.80 23.64
N ALA A 418 -11.52 17.82 24.94
CA ALA A 418 -12.49 17.92 26.02
C ALA A 418 -13.32 19.22 26.01
N LYS A 419 -12.88 20.27 25.30
CA LYS A 419 -13.67 21.51 25.13
C LYS A 419 -14.80 21.36 24.13
N PHE A 420 -14.67 20.43 23.19
CA PHE A 420 -15.60 20.26 22.06
C PHE A 420 -16.41 18.98 22.14
N VAL A 421 -15.91 17.97 22.84
CA VAL A 421 -16.55 16.65 22.96
C VAL A 421 -16.91 16.40 24.41
N SER A 422 -18.19 16.15 24.66
CA SER A 422 -18.67 15.87 26.01
C SER A 422 -18.18 14.50 26.47
N SER A 423 -17.52 14.44 27.63
CA SER A 423 -16.93 13.23 28.20
C SER A 423 -17.94 12.29 28.88
N GLY A 424 -19.23 12.63 28.85
CA GLY A 424 -20.25 11.91 29.60
C GLY A 424 -21.23 11.22 28.68
N HIS A 425 -21.00 9.92 28.43
CA HIS A 425 -22.05 8.91 28.27
C HIS A 425 -21.39 7.53 28.47
N ASP A 426 -21.51 6.96 29.68
CA ASP A 426 -21.17 5.57 30.03
C ASP A 426 -22.10 4.56 29.30
N ARG A 427 -22.27 4.74 28.00
CA ARG A 427 -23.03 3.87 27.13
C ARG A 427 -22.04 3.01 26.35
N GLU A 428 -22.34 1.73 26.27
CA GLU A 428 -21.58 0.72 25.50
C GLU A 428 -21.26 1.19 24.07
N GLN A 429 -22.17 1.94 23.43
CA GLN A 429 -21.99 2.49 22.08
C GLN A 429 -20.79 3.46 21.92
N PHE A 430 -20.26 4.04 23.01
CA PHE A 430 -19.14 4.98 22.97
C PHE A 430 -17.81 4.37 23.47
N GLU A 431 -17.76 3.05 23.72
CA GLU A 431 -16.56 2.38 24.25
C GLU A 431 -15.31 2.62 23.39
N CYS A 432 -15.44 2.57 22.06
CA CYS A 432 -14.32 2.84 21.14
C CYS A 432 -13.74 4.26 21.28
N GLN A 433 -14.53 5.23 21.75
CA GLN A 433 -14.07 6.59 22.00
C GLN A 433 -13.26 6.68 23.30
N VAL A 434 -13.63 5.89 24.31
CA VAL A 434 -12.88 5.78 25.58
C VAL A 434 -11.54 5.09 25.33
N GLU A 435 -11.53 4.00 24.55
CA GLU A 435 -10.31 3.30 24.14
C GLU A 435 -9.35 4.25 23.41
N LEU A 436 -9.87 5.04 22.45
CA LEU A 436 -9.07 6.03 21.73
C LEU A 436 -8.38 7.03 22.67
N LEU A 437 -9.11 7.61 23.64
CA LEU A 437 -8.51 8.56 24.58
C LEU A 437 -7.44 7.90 25.46
N ARG A 438 -7.61 6.63 25.80
CA ARG A 438 -6.62 5.84 26.55
C ARG A 438 -5.34 5.65 25.75
N ASP A 439 -5.46 5.33 24.46
CA ASP A 439 -4.32 5.17 23.56
C ASP A 439 -3.55 6.48 23.38
N ILE A 440 -4.25 7.60 23.19
CA ILE A 440 -3.62 8.93 23.13
C ILE A 440 -2.89 9.26 24.44
N LYS A 441 -3.50 8.98 25.58
CA LYS A 441 -2.89 9.20 26.90
C LYS A 441 -1.65 8.33 27.12
N ALA A 442 -1.57 7.16 26.48
CA ALA A 442 -0.44 6.26 26.63
C ALA A 442 0.88 6.85 26.08
N PHE A 443 0.82 7.84 25.18
CA PHE A 443 2.00 8.59 24.71
C PHE A 443 2.57 9.56 25.75
N ALA A 444 1.81 9.91 26.79
CA ALA A 444 2.27 10.78 27.88
C ALA A 444 3.01 10.02 28.99
N ILE A 445 2.91 8.69 29.01
CA ILE A 445 3.59 7.84 29.99
C ILE A 445 4.99 7.51 29.47
N ASP A 446 6.01 7.83 30.27
CA ASP A 446 7.38 7.52 29.93
C ASP A 446 7.61 6.00 30.06
N ARG A 447 7.53 5.29 28.93
CA ARG A 447 7.75 3.84 28.86
C ARG A 447 9.23 3.44 29.02
N ASN A 448 10.13 4.40 29.25
CA ASN A 448 11.55 4.17 29.46
C ASN A 448 11.92 3.78 30.90
N GLY A 449 10.96 3.76 31.83
CA GLY A 449 11.17 3.34 33.21
C GLY A 449 11.01 1.84 33.42
N GLY A 450 12.06 1.05 33.21
CA GLY A 450 12.27 -0.21 33.95
C GLY A 450 12.19 -1.54 33.19
N ASN A 451 11.69 -1.58 31.96
CA ASN A 451 11.84 -2.71 31.03
C ASN A 451 11.83 -2.10 29.63
N GLY A 452 12.72 -2.58 28.75
CA GLY A 452 13.01 -1.97 27.44
C GLY A 452 11.78 -1.49 26.68
N ALA A 453 11.98 -0.46 25.87
CA ALA A 453 10.96 0.12 25.01
C ALA A 453 10.24 -0.99 24.23
N ILE A 454 9.01 -1.30 24.62
CA ILE A 454 8.08 -2.16 23.87
C ILE A 454 8.03 -1.59 22.44
N PRO A 455 8.54 -2.30 21.41
CA PRO A 455 8.57 -1.78 20.05
C PRO A 455 7.15 -1.40 19.62
N ASP A 456 7.01 -0.27 18.93
CA ASP A 456 5.73 0.34 18.51
C ASP A 456 4.81 -0.59 17.68
N ASN A 457 5.26 -1.80 17.35
CA ASN A 457 4.61 -2.74 16.45
C ASN A 457 4.13 -4.04 17.07
N ILE A 458 4.28 -4.31 18.38
CA ILE A 458 4.01 -5.67 18.88
C ILE A 458 2.60 -6.18 18.52
N THR A 459 1.63 -5.28 18.38
CA THR A 459 0.27 -5.63 17.94
C THR A 459 0.15 -6.15 16.51
N SER A 460 1.06 -5.76 15.61
CA SER A 460 1.09 -6.25 14.22
C SER A 460 1.57 -7.70 14.10
N PHE A 461 2.25 -8.19 15.13
CA PHE A 461 2.77 -9.55 15.25
C PHE A 461 1.84 -10.47 16.06
N LEU A 462 0.71 -9.96 16.57
CA LEU A 462 -0.25 -10.76 17.33
C LEU A 462 -0.83 -11.87 16.47
N GLY A 463 -0.66 -13.11 16.92
CA GLY A 463 -1.12 -14.30 16.20
C GLY A 463 -0.29 -14.69 14.96
N GLU A 464 0.77 -13.95 14.61
CA GLU A 464 1.74 -14.43 13.61
C GLU A 464 2.70 -15.44 14.24
N ARG A 465 3.16 -16.41 13.45
CA ARG A 465 4.18 -17.38 13.85
C ARG A 465 5.57 -16.73 13.67
N LEU A 466 6.27 -16.53 14.77
CA LEU A 466 7.58 -15.87 14.85
C LEU A 466 8.64 -16.85 15.34
N VAL A 467 9.91 -16.50 15.12
CA VAL A 467 11.04 -17.26 15.66
C VAL A 467 11.62 -16.50 16.85
N GLY A 468 11.71 -17.17 17.99
CA GLY A 468 12.25 -16.58 19.22
C GLY A 468 13.30 -17.47 19.86
N GLU A 469 14.32 -16.85 20.46
CA GLU A 469 15.33 -17.52 21.28
C GLU A 469 14.99 -17.32 22.77
N VAL A 470 14.91 -18.41 23.54
CA VAL A 470 14.66 -18.35 24.98
C VAL A 470 15.90 -17.74 25.64
N GLU A 471 15.82 -16.48 26.06
CA GLU A 471 16.96 -15.77 26.67
C GLU A 471 17.18 -16.22 28.12
N ARG A 472 16.08 -16.50 28.83
CA ARG A 472 16.07 -17.03 30.19
C ARG A 472 14.74 -17.70 30.52
N TYR A 473 14.78 -18.85 31.18
CA TYR A 473 13.62 -19.49 31.77
C TYR A 473 13.95 -20.00 33.18
N ASP A 474 13.12 -19.66 34.18
CA ASP A 474 13.24 -20.15 35.56
C ASP A 474 12.17 -21.23 35.80
N PRO A 475 12.54 -22.53 35.84
CA PRO A 475 11.58 -23.63 36.02
C PRO A 475 10.92 -23.65 37.40
N GLU A 476 11.55 -23.10 38.44
CA GLU A 476 10.99 -23.07 39.80
C GLU A 476 9.90 -22.00 39.92
N LYS A 477 10.05 -20.88 39.22
CA LYS A 477 9.10 -19.75 39.26
C LYS A 477 8.13 -19.69 38.08
N ASP A 478 8.30 -20.58 37.10
CA ASP A 478 7.52 -20.70 35.87
C ASP A 478 7.32 -19.37 35.12
N TYR A 479 8.42 -18.68 34.85
CA TYR A 479 8.42 -17.55 33.92
C TYR A 479 9.75 -17.44 33.17
N GLY A 480 9.69 -16.84 32.00
CA GLY A 480 10.87 -16.61 31.18
C GLY A 480 10.68 -15.47 30.18
N PHE A 481 11.71 -15.25 29.38
CA PHE A 481 11.73 -14.27 28.33
C PHE A 481 12.25 -14.89 27.04
N VAL A 482 11.55 -14.65 25.94
CA VAL A 482 11.97 -15.04 24.59
C VAL A 482 12.37 -13.80 23.82
N TYR A 483 13.61 -13.74 23.35
CA TYR A 483 14.05 -12.73 22.41
C TYR A 483 13.49 -13.04 21.02
N VAL A 484 12.60 -12.18 20.52
CA VAL A 484 11.99 -12.36 19.20
C VAL A 484 12.75 -11.49 18.19
N LYS A 485 13.37 -12.14 17.21
CA LYS A 485 14.29 -11.47 16.26
C LYS A 485 13.61 -10.37 15.47
N GLU A 486 12.35 -10.56 15.09
CA GLU A 486 11.55 -9.61 14.32
C GLU A 486 11.12 -8.38 15.13
N LEU A 487 11.03 -8.52 16.47
CA LEU A 487 10.77 -7.41 17.39
C LEU A 487 12.05 -6.68 17.82
N GLY A 488 13.20 -7.36 17.77
CA GLY A 488 14.43 -6.89 18.40
C GLY A 488 14.30 -6.71 19.91
N HIS A 489 13.38 -7.42 20.56
CA HIS A 489 13.03 -7.23 21.97
C HIS A 489 12.67 -8.57 22.64
N GLN A 490 12.91 -8.65 23.95
CA GLN A 490 12.49 -9.77 24.80
C GLN A 490 10.99 -9.71 25.12
N VAL A 491 10.29 -10.83 24.98
CA VAL A 491 8.87 -10.96 25.28
C VAL A 491 8.69 -11.94 26.42
N TYR A 492 7.89 -11.54 27.40
CA TYR A 492 7.62 -12.34 28.59
C TYR A 492 6.72 -13.54 28.28
N PHE A 493 6.96 -14.66 28.96
CA PHE A 493 6.07 -15.82 28.95
C PHE A 493 6.01 -16.52 30.31
N LYS A 494 4.93 -17.30 30.52
CA LYS A 494 4.80 -18.31 31.58
C LYS A 494 4.43 -19.62 30.92
N LEU A 495 5.16 -20.70 31.17
CA LEU A 495 4.92 -21.96 30.45
C LEU A 495 3.52 -22.50 30.75
N ALA A 496 3.01 -22.36 31.98
CA ALA A 496 1.65 -22.75 32.34
C ALA A 496 0.53 -22.02 31.57
N ASN A 497 0.81 -20.81 31.05
CA ASN A 497 -0.19 -19.98 30.36
C ASN A 497 -0.01 -19.99 28.84
N VAL A 498 1.00 -20.69 28.33
CA VAL A 498 1.31 -20.79 26.91
C VAL A 498 0.68 -22.06 26.36
N GLU A 499 0.02 -21.96 25.21
CA GLU A 499 -0.41 -23.15 24.47
C GLU A 499 0.84 -23.86 23.89
N SER A 500 1.35 -24.87 24.59
CA SER A 500 2.49 -25.68 24.13
C SER A 500 2.01 -26.92 23.36
N LYS A 501 2.41 -27.03 22.09
CA LYS A 501 2.16 -28.25 21.29
C LYS A 501 3.29 -29.26 21.53
N GLY A 502 3.23 -29.99 22.64
CA GLY A 502 4.15 -31.10 22.92
C GLY A 502 5.54 -30.68 23.41
N ILE A 503 5.63 -29.55 24.12
CA ILE A 503 6.85 -29.09 24.78
C ILE A 503 6.61 -29.12 26.29
N ASP A 504 7.31 -30.04 26.97
CA ASP A 504 7.20 -30.23 28.43
C ASP A 504 8.19 -29.35 29.21
N SER A 505 9.26 -28.87 28.56
CA SER A 505 10.29 -28.01 29.17
C SER A 505 10.97 -27.13 28.12
N LEU A 506 11.36 -25.92 28.52
CA LEU A 506 12.21 -25.01 27.76
C LEU A 506 13.52 -24.79 28.53
N TYR A 507 14.60 -24.53 27.81
CA TYR A 507 15.89 -24.18 28.35
C TYR A 507 16.40 -22.87 27.75
N ASP A 508 17.34 -22.22 28.45
CA ASP A 508 18.03 -21.05 27.92
C ASP A 508 18.72 -21.41 26.59
N SER A 509 18.68 -20.48 25.65
CA SER A 509 19.14 -20.60 24.26
C SER A 509 18.32 -21.54 23.35
N ASP A 510 17.18 -22.06 23.80
CA ASP A 510 16.27 -22.80 22.91
C ASP A 510 15.68 -21.87 21.84
N VAL A 511 15.69 -22.32 20.58
CA VAL A 511 15.07 -21.57 19.47
C VAL A 511 13.72 -22.20 19.14
N VAL A 512 12.66 -21.42 19.31
CA VAL A 512 11.27 -21.88 19.22
C VAL A 512 10.45 -21.08 18.24
N TYR A 513 9.46 -21.74 17.64
CA TYR A 513 8.34 -21.07 16.98
C TYR A 513 7.34 -20.61 18.03
N CYS A 514 7.10 -19.31 18.12
CA CYS A 514 6.17 -18.73 19.08
C CYS A 514 5.18 -17.77 18.41
N THR A 515 3.99 -17.64 18.98
CA THR A 515 3.04 -16.58 18.60
C THR A 515 2.84 -15.60 19.75
N LEU A 516 2.49 -14.36 19.42
CA LEU A 516 2.27 -13.31 20.41
C LEU A 516 0.79 -13.10 20.71
N GLY A 517 0.49 -12.77 21.97
CA GLY A 517 -0.85 -12.46 22.48
C GLY A 517 -0.87 -11.24 23.39
N GLN A 518 -2.07 -10.72 23.63
CA GLN A 518 -2.28 -9.62 24.58
C GLN A 518 -2.45 -10.18 26.00
N GLY A 519 -1.61 -9.76 26.95
CA GLY A 519 -1.73 -10.09 28.38
C GLY A 519 -2.03 -8.87 29.26
N GLU A 520 -2.21 -9.09 30.56
CA GLU A 520 -2.56 -8.04 31.53
C GLU A 520 -1.50 -6.93 31.68
N LYS A 521 -0.22 -7.27 31.45
CA LYS A 521 0.93 -6.36 31.60
C LYS A 521 1.59 -5.97 30.28
N GLY A 522 0.96 -6.25 29.15
CA GLY A 522 1.52 -6.00 27.82
C GLY A 522 1.49 -7.27 26.96
N VAL A 523 2.32 -7.29 25.90
CA VAL A 523 2.38 -8.45 25.00
C VAL A 523 3.17 -9.58 25.64
N VAL A 524 2.62 -10.78 25.52
CA VAL A 524 3.18 -12.04 26.04
C VAL A 524 3.25 -13.07 24.93
N VAL A 525 4.08 -14.09 25.09
CA VAL A 525 4.01 -15.28 24.24
C VAL A 525 2.70 -16.01 24.52
N LYS A 526 1.92 -16.28 23.48
CA LYS A 526 0.61 -16.96 23.55
C LYS A 526 0.72 -18.45 23.33
N SER A 527 1.46 -18.86 22.29
CA SER A 527 1.68 -20.27 21.98
C SER A 527 3.16 -20.50 21.64
N ILE A 528 3.63 -21.71 21.94
CA ILE A 528 4.90 -22.22 21.44
C ILE A 528 4.59 -23.49 20.67
N GLU A 529 4.86 -23.44 19.36
CA GLU A 529 4.39 -24.42 18.38
C GLU A 529 5.41 -25.53 18.10
N GLY A 530 6.65 -25.38 18.56
CA GLY A 530 7.73 -26.34 18.35
C GLY A 530 9.11 -25.68 18.37
N PHE A 531 10.16 -26.49 18.38
CA PHE A 531 11.53 -26.03 18.16
C PHE A 531 11.78 -25.78 16.67
N VAL A 532 12.70 -24.89 16.35
CA VAL A 532 13.16 -24.68 14.97
C VAL A 532 14.14 -25.80 14.61
N GLU A 533 13.71 -26.71 13.72
CA GLU A 533 14.55 -27.80 13.21
C GLU A 533 15.71 -27.22 12.40
N GLU A 534 16.94 -27.35 12.95
CA GLU A 534 18.29 -27.19 12.36
C GLU A 534 19.32 -26.58 13.35
N LEU A 535 18.91 -26.10 14.54
CA LEU A 535 19.83 -25.50 15.53
C LEU A 535 20.00 -26.27 16.85
N ASN A 536 19.21 -27.29 17.14
CA ASN A 536 19.35 -28.11 18.35
C ASN A 536 20.34 -29.28 18.16
N ASN A 537 21.63 -28.97 18.14
CA ASN A 537 22.71 -29.97 18.24
C ASN A 537 23.19 -30.18 19.68
N LEU A 538 22.26 -30.43 20.61
CA LEU A 538 22.61 -30.99 21.92
C LEU A 538 22.15 -32.44 21.97
N LYS A 539 23.09 -33.35 21.66
CA LYS A 539 22.97 -34.75 22.05
C LYS A 539 23.36 -34.87 23.52
N VAL A 540 22.38 -35.16 24.37
CA VAL A 540 22.62 -35.63 25.73
C VAL A 540 22.79 -37.15 25.67
N GLU A 541 23.99 -37.66 25.95
CA GLU A 541 24.21 -39.08 26.21
C GLU A 541 24.53 -39.30 27.69
N LEU A 542 23.98 -40.38 28.26
CA LEU A 542 24.29 -40.83 29.62
C LEU A 542 25.64 -41.55 29.61
N CYS A 543 26.67 -40.87 30.10
CA CYS A 543 28.02 -41.45 30.24
C CYS A 543 28.25 -41.93 31.69
N GLU A 544 28.79 -43.13 31.84
CA GLU A 544 29.28 -43.63 33.13
C GLU A 544 30.78 -43.31 33.25
N VAL A 545 31.18 -42.61 34.31
CA VAL A 545 32.59 -42.34 34.60
C VAL A 545 33.24 -43.64 35.10
N LYS A 546 33.88 -44.39 34.19
CA LYS A 546 34.51 -45.67 34.53
C LYS A 546 35.69 -45.56 35.50
N PHE A 547 36.36 -44.41 35.51
CA PHE A 547 37.51 -44.19 36.39
C PHE A 547 37.66 -42.70 36.67
N TYR A 548 37.89 -42.37 37.93
CA TYR A 548 38.31 -41.04 38.33
C TYR A 548 39.20 -41.12 39.57
N ASN A 549 40.43 -40.61 39.46
CA ASN A 549 41.35 -40.55 40.58
C ASN A 549 41.31 -39.17 41.25
N SER A 550 40.54 -39.08 42.34
CA SER A 550 40.33 -37.83 43.08
C SER A 550 41.60 -37.21 43.67
N LYS A 551 42.68 -37.99 43.88
CA LYS A 551 43.95 -37.45 44.41
C LYS A 551 44.86 -36.87 43.33
N LYS A 552 44.71 -37.29 42.07
CA LYS A 552 45.55 -36.85 40.94
C LYS A 552 44.83 -35.97 39.93
N GLY A 553 43.51 -35.79 40.08
CA GLY A 553 42.73 -34.85 39.28
C GLY A 553 42.51 -35.28 37.83
N TYR A 554 42.66 -36.58 37.50
CA TYR A 554 42.35 -37.10 36.17
C TYR A 554 41.61 -38.45 36.27
N GLY A 555 40.76 -38.72 35.28
CA GLY A 555 39.85 -39.86 35.19
C GLY A 555 39.28 -40.03 33.81
#